data_AF-A0AAI8Z6D4-F1
#
_entry.id   AF-A0AAI8Z6D4-F1
#
_cell.length_a   1.000
_cell.length_b   1.000
_cell.length_c   1.000
_cell.angle_alpha   90.00
_cell.angle_beta   90.00
_cell.angle_gamma   90.00
#
_symmetry.space_group_name_H-M   'P 1'
#
loop_
_entity.id
_entity.type
_entity.pdbx_description
1 polymer ?
#
loop_
_entity_poly.entity_id
_entity_poly.type
_entity_poly.pdbx_seq_one_letter_code
_entity_poly.pdbx_strand_id
1 'polypeptide(L)'
;MKALLQETVDPGYRHFKLKVGTSIEQDRPSLQIARSVIEYDKGNVLMVDANHFWSVPEAMGYTKHLAEFKPWFIEEPTSPGDVHAHKNDHEALQAGRCAPSR
;
A
#
# COMPACT_ATOMS: atom_id res chain seq x y z
N MET A 1 7.57 -16.00 3.98
CA MET A 1 6.46 -15.05 3.76
C MET A 1 5.10 -15.73 3.61
N LYS A 2 4.86 -16.56 2.58
CA LYS A 2 3.55 -17.22 2.36
C LYS A 2 3.03 -17.98 3.60
N ALA A 3 3.86 -18.84 4.21
CA ALA A 3 3.49 -19.59 5.41
C ALA A 3 3.07 -18.67 6.56
N LEU A 4 3.90 -17.66 6.88
CA LEU A 4 3.60 -16.68 7.92
C LEU A 4 2.27 -15.94 7.68
N LEU A 5 2.00 -15.54 6.45
CA LEU A 5 0.72 -14.88 6.12
C LEU A 5 -0.46 -15.84 6.30
N GLN A 6 -0.31 -17.10 5.90
CA GLN A 6 -1.35 -18.12 6.09
C GLN A 6 -1.61 -18.37 7.58
N GLU A 7 -0.56 -18.57 8.36
CA GLU A 7 -0.61 -18.74 9.82
C GLU A 7 -1.22 -17.53 10.54
N THR A 8 -1.21 -16.36 9.90
CA THR A 8 -1.86 -15.14 10.42
C THR A 8 -3.33 -15.05 9.97
N VAL A 9 -3.65 -15.44 8.75
CA VAL A 9 -5.03 -15.46 8.23
C VAL A 9 -5.88 -16.52 8.96
N ASP A 10 -5.31 -17.70 9.22
CA ASP A 10 -5.99 -18.85 9.82
C ASP A 10 -6.68 -18.55 11.17
N PRO A 11 -6.03 -17.86 12.13
CA PRO A 11 -6.67 -17.43 13.38
C PRO A 11 -7.63 -16.24 13.23
N GLY A 12 -7.84 -15.72 12.01
CA GLY A 12 -8.86 -14.73 11.70
C GLY A 12 -8.40 -13.28 11.66
N TYR A 13 -7.09 -13.00 11.58
CA TYR A 13 -6.60 -11.63 11.40
C TYR A 13 -7.02 -11.08 10.04
N ARG A 14 -7.36 -9.79 10.02
CA ARG A 14 -7.91 -9.11 8.84
C ARG A 14 -7.09 -7.93 8.34
N HIS A 15 -6.07 -7.50 9.08
CA HIS A 15 -5.28 -6.30 8.76
C HIS A 15 -3.80 -6.66 8.66
N PHE A 16 -3.19 -6.35 7.52
CA PHE A 16 -1.82 -6.75 7.20
C PHE A 16 -1.01 -5.55 6.71
N LYS A 17 0.15 -5.30 7.30
CA LYS A 17 1.06 -4.21 6.88
C LYS A 17 2.33 -4.79 6.27
N LEU A 18 2.69 -4.33 5.07
CA LEU A 18 3.94 -4.68 4.40
C LEU A 18 4.84 -3.46 4.26
N LYS A 19 6.14 -3.65 4.47
CA LYS A 19 7.14 -2.62 4.16
C LYS A 19 7.42 -2.59 2.67
N VAL A 20 7.53 -1.40 2.11
CA VAL A 20 7.88 -1.11 0.70
C VAL A 20 8.90 0.02 0.68
N GLY A 21 9.54 0.29 -0.46
CA GLY A 21 10.38 1.48 -0.59
C GLY A 21 11.61 1.32 -1.47
N THR A 22 12.16 0.10 -1.55
CA THR A 22 13.45 -0.13 -2.21
C THR A 22 13.36 -0.03 -3.72
N SER A 23 12.43 -0.77 -4.34
CA SER A 23 12.08 -0.66 -5.76
C SER A 23 10.83 -1.49 -6.05
N ILE A 24 10.04 -1.11 -7.06
CA ILE A 24 8.80 -1.82 -7.37
C ILE A 24 9.07 -3.26 -7.82
N GLU A 25 10.20 -3.50 -8.47
CA GLU A 25 10.64 -4.82 -8.91
C GLU A 25 10.94 -5.75 -7.73
N GLN A 26 11.48 -5.20 -6.63
CA GLN A 26 11.78 -5.95 -5.41
C GLN A 26 10.54 -6.16 -4.54
N ASP A 27 9.64 -5.17 -4.51
CA ASP A 27 8.45 -5.22 -3.66
C ASP A 27 7.30 -6.02 -4.29
N ARG A 28 7.19 -6.02 -5.63
CA ARG A 28 6.10 -6.68 -6.38
C ARG A 28 5.94 -8.17 -6.04
N PRO A 29 6.99 -9.02 -5.98
CA PRO A 29 6.84 -10.42 -5.62
C PRO A 29 6.19 -10.61 -4.23
N SER A 30 6.60 -9.81 -3.26
CA SER A 30 6.06 -9.84 -1.90
C SER A 30 4.59 -9.40 -1.87
N LEU A 31 4.26 -8.32 -2.59
CA LEU A 31 2.89 -7.82 -2.70
C LEU A 31 1.96 -8.82 -3.41
N GLN A 32 2.44 -9.48 -4.46
CA GLN A 32 1.72 -10.55 -5.17
C GLN A 32 1.42 -11.73 -4.25
N ILE A 33 2.43 -12.21 -3.50
CA ILE A 33 2.25 -13.27 -2.51
C ILE A 33 1.24 -12.85 -1.45
N ALA A 34 1.37 -11.63 -0.90
CA ALA A 34 0.44 -11.14 0.09
C ALA A 34 -0.99 -11.10 -0.44
N ARG A 35 -1.21 -10.56 -1.64
CA ARG A 35 -2.54 -10.43 -2.23
C ARG A 35 -3.17 -11.79 -2.56
N SER A 36 -2.37 -12.77 -2.96
CA SER A 36 -2.82 -14.14 -3.20
C SER A 36 -3.20 -14.88 -1.91
N VAL A 37 -2.47 -14.66 -0.81
CA VAL A 37 -2.73 -15.37 0.46
C VAL A 37 -3.85 -14.72 1.24
N ILE A 38 -3.84 -13.39 1.33
CA ILE A 38 -4.84 -12.69 2.14
C ILE A 38 -6.15 -12.48 1.41
N GLU A 39 -6.23 -12.67 0.09
CA GLU A 39 -7.49 -12.62 -0.68
C GLU A 39 -8.35 -11.36 -0.44
N TYR A 40 -8.21 -10.36 -1.33
CA TYR A 40 -8.91 -9.08 -1.20
C TYR A 40 -10.43 -9.21 -0.97
N ASP A 41 -11.08 -10.14 -1.68
CA ASP A 41 -12.55 -10.30 -1.65
C ASP A 41 -13.08 -10.93 -0.34
N LYS A 42 -12.20 -11.36 0.58
CA LYS A 42 -12.58 -11.89 1.90
C LYS A 42 -12.63 -10.82 3.00
N GLY A 43 -12.59 -9.53 2.63
CA GLY A 43 -12.63 -8.40 3.55
C GLY A 43 -11.30 -8.14 4.27
N ASN A 44 -10.19 -8.66 3.74
CA ASN A 44 -8.87 -8.51 4.34
C ASN A 44 -8.18 -7.23 3.83
N VAL A 45 -7.72 -6.41 4.77
CA VAL A 45 -7.10 -5.09 4.55
C VAL A 45 -5.59 -5.24 4.41
N LEU A 46 -5.04 -4.69 3.32
CA LEU A 46 -3.60 -4.47 3.16
C LEU A 46 -3.25 -3.02 3.34
N MET A 47 -2.18 -2.78 4.05
CA MET A 47 -1.55 -1.48 4.20
C MET A 47 -0.10 -1.65 3.79
N VAL A 48 0.49 -0.59 3.26
CA VAL A 48 1.93 -0.57 2.96
C VAL A 48 2.57 0.61 3.66
N ASP A 49 3.85 0.50 3.97
CA ASP A 49 4.59 1.48 4.75
C ASP A 49 5.96 1.68 4.11
N ALA A 50 6.21 2.92 3.67
CA ALA A 50 7.35 3.30 2.86
C ALA A 50 8.49 3.96 3.65
N ASN A 51 8.34 4.09 4.98
CA ASN A 51 9.37 4.63 5.89
C ASN A 51 10.11 5.87 5.39
N HIS A 52 9.38 6.81 4.78
CA HIS A 52 9.88 8.09 4.30
C HIS A 52 10.92 8.01 3.17
N PHE A 53 10.99 6.89 2.44
CA PHE A 53 12.03 6.68 1.43
C PHE A 53 11.87 7.50 0.15
N TRP A 54 10.66 7.95 -0.19
CA TRP A 54 10.41 8.61 -1.48
C TRP A 54 10.31 10.13 -1.37
N SER A 55 10.73 10.83 -2.42
CA SER A 55 10.25 12.17 -2.72
C SER A 55 8.79 12.14 -3.23
N VAL A 56 8.13 13.29 -3.29
CA VAL A 56 6.73 13.39 -3.79
C VAL A 56 6.56 12.79 -5.19
N PRO A 57 7.38 13.14 -6.20
CA PRO A 57 7.20 12.59 -7.53
C PRO A 57 7.44 11.08 -7.58
N GLU A 58 8.38 10.57 -6.79
CA GLU A 58 8.62 9.13 -6.65
C GLU A 58 7.44 8.42 -6.01
N ALA A 59 6.89 8.95 -4.91
CA ALA A 59 5.72 8.41 -4.24
C ALA A 59 4.50 8.36 -5.17
N MET A 60 4.26 9.42 -5.95
CA MET A 60 3.20 9.45 -6.95
C MET A 60 3.39 8.38 -8.04
N GLY A 61 4.61 8.18 -8.51
CA GLY A 61 4.94 7.12 -9.46
C GLY A 61 4.72 5.73 -8.87
N TYR A 62 5.25 5.50 -7.67
CA TYR A 62 5.16 4.24 -6.96
C TYR A 62 3.72 3.83 -6.65
N THR A 63 2.91 4.78 -6.22
CA THR A 63 1.48 4.58 -5.91
C THR A 63 0.70 4.03 -7.09
N LYS A 64 1.02 4.44 -8.33
CA LYS A 64 0.38 3.91 -9.55
C LYS A 64 0.65 2.42 -9.72
N HIS A 65 1.87 1.97 -9.40
CA HIS A 65 2.19 0.55 -9.42
C HIS A 65 1.53 -0.21 -8.28
N LEU A 66 1.40 0.39 -7.10
CA LEU A 66 0.75 -0.24 -5.95
C LEU A 66 -0.76 -0.45 -6.14
N ALA A 67 -1.41 0.32 -7.01
CA ALA A 67 -2.85 0.25 -7.25
C ALA A 67 -3.34 -1.16 -7.63
N GLU A 68 -2.54 -1.97 -8.32
CA GLU A 68 -2.89 -3.35 -8.68
C GLU A 68 -3.10 -4.26 -7.45
N PHE A 69 -2.44 -3.93 -6.33
CA PHE A 69 -2.54 -4.68 -5.07
C PHE A 69 -3.63 -4.17 -4.13
N LYS A 70 -4.33 -3.10 -4.50
CA LYS A 70 -5.42 -2.48 -3.73
C LYS A 70 -5.08 -2.25 -2.24
N PRO A 71 -3.94 -1.60 -1.91
CA PRO A 71 -3.69 -1.21 -0.52
C PRO A 71 -4.73 -0.17 -0.06
N TRP A 72 -5.12 -0.25 1.20
CA TRP A 72 -6.07 0.67 1.83
C TRP A 72 -5.45 2.06 2.05
N PHE A 73 -4.19 2.07 2.50
CA PHE A 73 -3.37 3.26 2.65
C PHE A 73 -1.89 2.94 2.46
N ILE A 74 -1.11 4.01 2.21
CA ILE A 74 0.35 4.03 2.18
C ILE A 74 0.80 4.88 3.36
N GLU A 75 1.50 4.28 4.32
CA GLU A 75 2.09 4.93 5.48
C GLU A 75 3.43 5.56 5.09
N GLU A 76 3.71 6.76 5.60
CA GLU A 76 5.00 7.44 5.47
C GLU A 76 5.57 7.44 4.02
N PRO A 77 4.77 7.80 2.98
CA PRO A 77 5.26 7.78 1.59
C PRO A 77 6.44 8.75 1.37
N THR A 78 6.46 9.85 2.11
CA THR A 78 7.41 10.96 1.94
C THR A 78 7.93 11.43 3.29
N SER A 79 9.08 12.12 3.30
CA SER A 79 9.70 12.66 4.52
C SER A 79 8.78 13.63 5.27
N PRO A 80 8.71 13.57 6.62
CA PRO A 80 7.81 14.39 7.42
C PRO A 80 8.19 15.88 7.41
N GLY A 81 9.38 16.23 6.91
CA GLY A 81 9.82 17.60 6.69
C GLY A 81 9.19 18.28 5.46
N ASP A 82 8.47 17.54 4.62
CA ASP A 82 7.87 18.05 3.39
C ASP A 82 6.39 18.41 3.61
N VAL A 83 6.13 19.40 4.47
CA VAL A 83 4.78 19.75 4.96
C VAL A 83 3.82 20.16 3.83
N HIS A 84 4.35 20.66 2.71
CA HIS A 84 3.57 21.01 1.52
C HIS A 84 3.26 19.80 0.64
N ALA A 85 4.05 18.72 0.72
CA ALA A 85 3.83 17.47 0.00
C ALA A 85 2.60 16.72 0.50
N HIS A 86 2.40 16.63 1.82
CA HIS A 86 1.29 15.88 2.41
C HIS A 86 -0.08 16.38 1.94
N LYS A 87 -0.21 17.68 1.65
CA LYS A 87 -1.44 18.26 1.10
C LYS A 87 -1.69 17.80 -0.34
N ASN A 88 -0.65 17.81 -1.18
CA ASN A 88 -0.75 17.37 -2.58
C ASN A 88 -0.96 15.86 -2.71
N ASP A 89 -0.33 15.06 -1.84
CA ASP A 89 -0.51 13.60 -1.76
C ASP A 89 -1.96 13.24 -1.43
N HIS A 90 -2.56 13.93 -0.47
CA HIS A 90 -3.96 13.73 -0.11
C HIS A 90 -4.92 14.08 -1.26
N GLU A 91 -4.68 15.19 -1.96
CA GLU A 91 -5.49 15.61 -3.12
C GLU A 91 -5.37 14.62 -4.30
N ALA A 92 -4.16 14.14 -4.60
CA ALA A 92 -3.94 13.14 -5.65
C ALA A 92 -4.56 11.78 -5.31
N LEU A 93 -4.48 11.34 -4.06
CA LEU A 93 -5.09 10.10 -3.58
C LEU A 93 -6.62 10.17 -3.52
N GLN A 94 -7.21 11.34 -3.24
CA GLN A 94 -8.65 11.55 -3.32
C GLN A 94 -9.15 11.54 -4.77
N ALA A 95 -8.41 12.14 -5.70
CA ALA A 95 -8.74 12.10 -7.13
C ALA A 95 -8.70 10.68 -7.72
N GLY A 96 -7.87 9.79 -7.17
CA GLY A 96 -7.82 8.37 -7.52
C GLY A 96 -8.93 7.50 -6.88
N ARG A 97 -9.57 7.98 -5.80
CA ARG A 97 -10.76 7.34 -5.22
C ARG A 97 -12.00 7.95 -5.86
N CYS A 98 -12.32 7.51 -7.06
CA CYS A 98 -13.63 7.76 -7.65
C CYS A 98 -14.68 7.10 -6.73
N ALA A 99 -15.34 7.90 -5.89
CA ALA A 99 -16.49 7.45 -5.13
C ALA A 99 -17.59 7.01 -6.10
N PRO A 100 -18.36 5.95 -5.80
CA PRO A 100 -19.45 5.55 -6.67
C PRO A 100 -20.44 6.71 -6.77
N SER A 101 -20.71 7.13 -8.00
CA SER A 101 -21.84 8.00 -8.30
C SER A 101 -23.12 7.32 -7.82
N ARG A 102 -23.77 7.95 -6.83
CA ARG A 102 -25.15 7.78 -6.34
C ARG A 102 -25.83 6.43 -6.59
#